data_AF-A0A2V2R593-F1
#
_entry.id   AF-A0A2V2R593-F1
#
_cell.length_a   1.000
_cell.length_b   1.000
_cell.length_c   1.000
_cell.angle_alpha   90.00
_cell.angle_beta   90.00
_cell.angle_gamma   90.00
#
_symmetry.space_group_name_H-M   'P 1'
#
loop_
_entity.id
_entity.type
_entity.pdbx_description
1 polymer ?
#
loop_
_entity_poly.entity_id
_entity_poly.type
_entity_poly.pdbx_seq_one_letter_code
_entity_poly.pdbx_strand_id
1 'polypeptide(L)'
;MPSLARITINIALLVVCMLGVALSARSGLSRSFAETALASNDVDSANEAVRLSPSDPEALYVRGLVLTNAGESQAAIESLDSSIRLRPNDYRAWQQVGRVSEQIGDVDNALKAFTETTRLAPYYAEPHLSLGRLLLKNSRTEEGFAELRLASESDPSLLPDVIDLASDSYKGDAENVQRVIQPQTDAARILLSLFFIRHHEMKPALELLRESGSAANHARREITIQLIEEHRFSDAAAVSQVEATADPDSLLHDGDFEIRGIWDTAGFHWQSARSTNGMRIAIDDHNAHSGSRSLSITFNGATDTDAELAKNLFLVEPRTRYELTFASRVEELVSSALPIVKVVDASPAGPLLATSQPVVSGTSGWQTQTIEFTTTDHIEAAYISIQRQKCPEASCPILGRVWFDGFKVKKIDGPNH
;
A
#
# COMPACT_ATOMS: atom_id res chain seq x y z
N MET A 1 72.88 33.44 -39.27
CA MET A 1 71.77 32.81 -40.01
C MET A 1 70.74 32.05 -39.11
N PRO A 2 70.24 32.57 -37.96
CA PRO A 2 69.15 31.93 -37.21
C PRO A 2 67.75 32.55 -37.42
N SER A 3 67.60 33.59 -38.25
CA SER A 3 66.35 34.35 -38.37
C SER A 3 65.27 33.61 -39.17
N LEU A 4 65.61 32.93 -40.26
CA LEU A 4 64.64 32.20 -41.07
C LEU A 4 63.97 31.06 -40.28
N ALA A 5 64.74 30.27 -39.54
CA ALA A 5 64.23 29.16 -38.74
C ALA A 5 63.26 29.61 -37.64
N ARG A 6 63.52 30.76 -37.00
CA ARG A 6 62.61 31.35 -36.00
C ARG A 6 61.32 31.87 -36.62
N ILE A 7 61.41 32.51 -37.79
CA ILE A 7 60.23 33.00 -38.53
C ILE A 7 59.36 31.81 -38.97
N THR A 8 59.94 30.73 -39.49
CA THR A 8 59.19 29.54 -39.89
C THR A 8 58.50 28.85 -38.71
N ILE A 9 59.17 28.76 -37.54
CA ILE A 9 58.56 28.20 -36.32
C ILE A 9 57.41 29.07 -35.83
N ASN A 10 57.56 30.40 -35.82
CA ASN A 10 56.49 31.31 -35.40
C ASN A 10 55.28 31.28 -36.35
N ILE A 11 55.52 31.18 -37.67
CA ILE A 11 54.43 31.01 -38.65
C ILE A 11 53.74 29.67 -38.45
N ALA A 12 54.48 28.57 -38.24
CA ALA A 12 53.91 27.27 -37.98
C ALA A 12 53.05 27.26 -36.69
N LEU A 13 53.54 27.89 -35.61
CA LEU A 13 52.78 28.06 -34.37
C LEU A 13 51.51 28.90 -34.59
N LEU A 14 51.59 30.00 -35.34
CA LEU A 14 50.43 30.83 -35.66
C LEU A 14 49.39 30.06 -36.48
N VAL A 15 49.81 29.26 -37.46
CA VAL A 15 48.92 28.39 -38.24
C VAL A 15 48.25 27.35 -37.35
N VAL A 16 49.00 26.70 -36.46
CA VAL A 16 48.44 25.75 -35.48
C VAL A 16 47.44 26.43 -34.55
N CYS A 17 47.73 27.64 -34.06
CA CYS A 17 46.79 28.42 -33.26
C CYS A 17 45.53 28.78 -34.03
N MET A 18 45.64 29.25 -35.29
CA MET A 18 44.48 29.58 -36.13
C MET A 18 43.63 28.34 -36.43
N LEU A 19 44.26 27.19 -36.70
CA LEU A 19 43.57 25.91 -36.87
C LEU A 19 42.85 25.49 -35.58
N GLY A 20 43.48 25.66 -34.42
CA GLY A 20 42.86 25.39 -33.12
C GLY A 20 41.65 26.28 -32.84
N VAL A 21 41.74 27.58 -33.14
CA VAL A 21 40.61 28.52 -33.03
C VAL A 21 39.49 28.14 -33.98
N ALA A 22 39.80 27.83 -35.25
CA ALA A 22 38.80 27.42 -36.24
C ALA A 22 38.10 26.12 -35.85
N LEU A 23 38.85 25.12 -35.35
CA LEU A 23 38.29 23.86 -34.87
C LEU A 23 37.39 24.06 -33.65
N SER A 24 37.80 24.93 -32.72
CA SER A 24 37.02 25.26 -31.52
C SER A 24 35.75 26.05 -31.84
N ALA A 25 35.84 27.00 -32.78
CA ALA A 25 34.67 27.74 -33.26
C ALA A 25 33.67 26.80 -33.97
N ARG A 26 34.19 25.86 -34.77
CA ARG A 26 33.39 24.87 -35.48
C ARG A 26 32.69 23.89 -34.53
N SER A 27 33.38 23.41 -33.48
CA SER A 27 32.75 22.56 -32.45
C SER A 27 31.76 23.34 -31.58
N GLY A 28 32.03 24.62 -31.28
CA GLY A 28 31.08 25.50 -30.60
C GLY A 28 29.79 25.72 -31.40
N LEU A 29 29.92 26.01 -32.69
CA LEU A 29 28.76 26.13 -33.60
C LEU A 29 28.01 24.81 -33.72
N SER A 30 28.72 23.69 -33.88
CA SER A 30 28.13 22.34 -33.91
C SER A 30 27.26 22.07 -32.69
N ARG A 31 27.74 22.43 -31.49
CA ARG A 31 26.96 22.27 -30.26
C ARG A 31 25.73 23.17 -30.23
N SER A 32 25.87 24.43 -30.65
CA SER A 32 24.73 25.37 -30.72
C SER A 32 23.65 24.90 -31.70
N PHE A 33 24.04 24.35 -32.85
CA PHE A 33 23.10 23.73 -33.79
C PHE A 33 22.46 22.46 -33.21
N ALA A 34 23.22 21.62 -32.50
CA ALA A 34 22.67 20.44 -31.82
C ALA A 34 21.67 20.82 -30.71
N GLU A 35 21.97 21.83 -29.91
CA GLU A 35 21.05 22.36 -28.88
C GLU A 35 19.76 22.90 -29.52
N THR A 36 19.88 23.64 -30.63
CA THR A 36 18.74 24.14 -31.40
C THR A 36 17.91 22.97 -31.93
N ALA A 37 18.57 21.99 -32.56
CA ALA A 37 17.92 20.81 -33.10
C ALA A 37 17.15 20.03 -32.03
N LEU A 38 17.71 19.86 -30.83
CA LEU A 38 17.05 19.18 -29.72
C LEU A 38 15.86 20.00 -29.18
N ALA A 39 15.98 21.33 -29.12
CA ALA A 39 14.93 22.20 -28.59
C ALA A 39 13.74 22.37 -29.55
N SER A 40 13.97 22.43 -30.86
CA SER A 40 12.93 22.65 -31.87
C SER A 40 12.61 21.41 -32.70
N ASN A 41 13.24 20.27 -32.44
CA ASN A 41 13.15 19.06 -33.24
C ASN A 41 13.42 19.31 -34.73
N ASP A 42 14.44 20.13 -35.03
CA ASP A 42 14.76 20.59 -36.39
C ASP A 42 15.84 19.72 -37.04
N VAL A 43 15.47 19.01 -38.10
CA VAL A 43 16.34 18.11 -38.86
C VAL A 43 17.48 18.88 -39.54
N ASP A 44 17.23 20.09 -40.03
CA ASP A 44 18.25 20.88 -40.73
C ASP A 44 19.35 21.33 -39.77
N SER A 45 19.00 21.83 -38.58
CA SER A 45 19.95 22.14 -37.52
C SER A 45 20.75 20.90 -37.09
N ALA A 46 20.11 19.72 -37.00
CA ALA A 46 20.79 18.49 -36.64
C ALA A 46 21.81 18.05 -37.72
N ASN A 47 21.43 18.16 -38.99
CA ASN A 47 22.31 17.90 -40.13
C ASN A 47 23.50 18.87 -40.13
N GLU A 48 23.26 20.15 -39.85
CA GLU A 48 24.30 21.18 -39.79
C GLU A 48 25.27 20.94 -38.63
N ALA A 49 24.78 20.51 -37.46
CA ALA A 49 25.63 20.10 -36.34
C ALA A 49 26.59 18.98 -36.76
N VAL A 50 26.08 17.91 -37.38
CA VAL A 50 26.92 16.81 -37.87
C VAL A 50 27.85 17.25 -39.01
N ARG A 51 27.41 18.15 -39.90
CA ARG A 51 28.25 18.72 -40.96
C ARG A 51 29.44 19.49 -40.39
N LEU A 52 29.25 20.20 -39.27
CA LEU A 52 30.28 20.94 -38.56
C LEU A 52 31.17 20.00 -37.73
N SER A 53 30.65 18.95 -37.10
CA SER A 53 31.48 17.98 -36.37
C SER A 53 31.09 16.53 -36.70
N PRO A 54 31.54 15.98 -37.83
CA PRO A 54 31.09 14.65 -38.30
C PRO A 54 31.59 13.49 -37.43
N SER A 55 32.55 13.75 -36.55
CA SER A 55 33.08 12.79 -35.58
C SER A 55 32.73 13.17 -34.14
N ASP A 56 31.75 14.07 -33.93
CA ASP A 56 31.19 14.33 -32.62
C ASP A 56 30.04 13.34 -32.34
N PRO A 57 30.23 12.38 -31.43
CA PRO A 57 29.19 11.41 -31.06
C PRO A 57 27.93 12.08 -30.49
N GLU A 58 28.03 13.25 -29.84
CA GLU A 58 26.86 13.94 -29.30
C GLU A 58 26.02 14.56 -30.43
N ALA A 59 26.66 15.20 -31.42
CA ALA A 59 25.95 15.72 -32.60
C ALA A 59 25.28 14.60 -33.40
N LEU A 60 25.95 13.46 -33.56
CA LEU A 60 25.39 12.27 -34.20
C LEU A 60 24.23 11.67 -33.41
N TYR A 61 24.33 11.63 -32.07
CA TYR A 61 23.25 11.17 -31.19
C TYR A 61 22.02 12.09 -31.28
N VAL A 62 22.21 13.41 -31.21
CA VAL A 62 21.13 14.39 -31.35
C VAL A 62 20.47 14.29 -32.73
N ARG A 63 21.25 14.14 -33.80
CA ARG A 63 20.70 13.87 -35.13
C ARG A 63 19.87 12.60 -35.16
N GLY A 64 20.35 11.53 -34.54
CA GLY A 64 19.59 10.31 -34.34
C GLY A 64 18.24 10.55 -33.68
N LEU A 65 18.22 11.25 -32.54
CA LEU A 65 16.98 11.59 -31.81
C LEU A 65 15.98 12.40 -32.66
N VAL A 66 16.45 13.44 -33.33
CA VAL A 66 15.59 14.32 -34.14
C VAL A 66 15.00 13.56 -35.33
N LEU A 67 15.81 12.72 -36.00
CA LEU A 67 15.35 11.87 -37.10
C LEU A 67 14.34 10.82 -36.62
N THR A 68 14.52 10.25 -35.43
CA THR A 68 13.53 9.37 -34.80
C THR A 68 12.18 10.07 -34.67
N ASN A 69 12.16 11.29 -34.13
CA ASN A 69 10.94 12.06 -33.96
C ASN A 69 10.31 12.49 -35.30
N ALA A 70 11.13 12.66 -36.34
CA ALA A 70 10.69 12.95 -37.70
C ALA A 70 10.16 11.70 -38.46
N GLY A 71 10.27 10.51 -37.87
CA GLY A 71 9.87 9.25 -38.52
C GLY A 71 10.89 8.72 -39.55
N GLU A 72 12.08 9.31 -39.61
CA GLU A 72 13.18 8.89 -40.49
C GLU A 72 14.03 7.78 -39.84
N SER A 73 13.38 6.66 -39.50
CA SER A 73 13.96 5.60 -38.66
C SER A 73 15.28 5.02 -39.16
N GLN A 74 15.44 4.82 -40.47
CA GLN A 74 16.69 4.27 -41.03
C GLN A 74 17.86 5.26 -40.88
N ALA A 75 17.64 6.54 -41.20
CA ALA A 75 18.66 7.57 -41.07
C ALA A 75 18.98 7.87 -39.59
N ALA A 76 17.99 7.71 -38.71
CA ALA A 76 18.18 7.77 -37.26
C ALA A 76 19.14 6.66 -36.78
N ILE A 77 18.88 5.39 -37.14
CA ILE A 77 19.74 4.25 -36.79
C ILE A 77 21.17 4.46 -37.32
N GLU A 78 21.35 4.90 -38.56
CA GLU A 78 22.69 5.18 -39.12
C GLU A 78 23.46 6.24 -38.32
N SER A 79 22.76 7.28 -37.86
CA SER A 79 23.35 8.33 -37.02
C SER A 79 23.72 7.80 -35.64
N LEU A 80 22.83 7.03 -35.02
CA LEU A 80 23.02 6.42 -33.72
C LEU A 80 24.15 5.38 -33.74
N ASP A 81 24.22 4.52 -34.75
CA ASP A 81 25.31 3.56 -34.94
C ASP A 81 26.65 4.27 -35.11
N SER A 82 26.67 5.41 -35.80
CA SER A 82 27.87 6.24 -35.92
C SER A 82 28.29 6.83 -34.58
N SER A 83 27.33 7.27 -33.76
CA SER A 83 27.58 7.69 -32.38
C SER A 83 28.12 6.55 -31.51
N ILE A 84 27.51 5.36 -31.58
CA ILE A 84 27.93 4.14 -30.87
C ILE A 84 29.36 3.75 -31.25
N ARG A 85 29.74 3.79 -32.54
CA ARG A 85 31.12 3.48 -32.96
C ARG A 85 32.16 4.42 -32.34
N LEU A 86 31.79 5.68 -32.10
CA LEU A 86 32.66 6.69 -31.50
C LEU A 86 32.64 6.66 -29.97
N ARG A 87 31.51 6.29 -29.35
CA ARG A 87 31.34 6.09 -27.90
C ARG A 87 30.58 4.78 -27.62
N PRO A 88 31.25 3.62 -27.66
CA PRO A 88 30.57 2.32 -27.54
C PRO A 88 29.96 2.06 -26.15
N ASN A 89 30.41 2.81 -25.14
CA ASN A 89 29.94 2.69 -23.76
C ASN A 89 28.83 3.70 -23.39
N ASP A 90 28.36 4.53 -24.33
CA ASP A 90 27.21 5.41 -24.09
C ASP A 90 25.91 4.63 -24.29
N TYR A 91 25.30 4.17 -23.18
CA TYR A 91 24.08 3.37 -23.23
C TYR A 91 22.91 4.11 -23.88
N ARG A 92 22.89 5.45 -23.85
CA ARG A 92 21.78 6.25 -24.37
C ARG A 92 21.61 6.03 -25.88
N ALA A 93 22.71 5.94 -26.62
CA ALA A 93 22.64 5.71 -28.06
C ALA A 93 22.10 4.30 -28.38
N TRP A 94 22.54 3.27 -27.65
CA TRP A 94 21.99 1.91 -27.75
C TRP A 94 20.50 1.87 -27.43
N GLN A 95 20.09 2.53 -26.35
CA GLN A 95 18.69 2.62 -25.95
C GLN A 95 17.82 3.24 -27.04
N GLN A 96 18.30 4.30 -27.70
CA GLN A 96 17.57 4.90 -28.82
C GLN A 96 17.51 3.98 -30.04
N VAL A 97 18.58 3.26 -30.37
CA VAL A 97 18.52 2.23 -31.43
C VAL A 97 17.46 1.19 -31.09
N GLY A 98 17.38 0.75 -29.83
CA GLY A 98 16.35 -0.17 -29.36
C GLY A 98 14.93 0.35 -29.59
N ARG A 99 14.67 1.60 -29.18
CA ARG A 99 13.37 2.27 -29.36
C ARG A 99 12.99 2.42 -30.83
N VAL A 100 13.91 2.88 -31.68
CA VAL A 100 13.66 3.05 -33.12
C VAL A 100 13.41 1.71 -33.79
N SER A 101 14.20 0.69 -33.44
CA SER A 101 14.05 -0.66 -33.98
C SER A 101 12.70 -1.27 -33.57
N GLU A 102 12.28 -1.06 -32.32
CA GLU A 102 10.94 -1.49 -31.88
C GLU A 102 9.82 -0.78 -32.66
N GLN A 103 9.94 0.53 -32.89
CA GLN A 103 8.94 1.31 -33.63
C GLN A 103 8.74 0.81 -35.07
N ILE A 104 9.80 0.35 -35.73
CA ILE A 104 9.74 -0.21 -37.09
C ILE A 104 9.48 -1.72 -37.13
N GLY A 105 9.33 -2.37 -35.96
CA GLY A 105 9.08 -3.81 -35.86
C GLY A 105 10.31 -4.70 -36.06
N ASP A 106 11.52 -4.14 -36.04
CA ASP A 106 12.78 -4.89 -36.06
C ASP A 106 13.12 -5.38 -34.65
N VAL A 107 12.46 -6.48 -34.28
CA VAL A 107 12.55 -7.07 -32.93
C VAL A 107 13.97 -7.55 -32.61
N ASP A 108 14.69 -8.09 -33.59
CA ASP A 108 16.03 -8.65 -33.37
C ASP A 108 17.04 -7.53 -33.03
N ASN A 109 17.03 -6.43 -33.79
CA ASN A 109 17.87 -5.28 -33.47
C ASN A 109 17.43 -4.59 -32.18
N ALA A 110 16.12 -4.52 -31.91
CA ALA A 110 15.61 -3.95 -30.67
C ALA A 110 16.10 -4.73 -29.44
N LEU A 111 16.00 -6.07 -29.47
CA LEU A 111 16.49 -6.95 -28.41
C LEU A 111 17.99 -6.76 -28.21
N LYS A 112 18.79 -6.83 -29.28
CA LYS A 112 20.24 -6.64 -29.19
C LYS A 112 20.60 -5.30 -28.56
N ALA A 113 19.96 -4.21 -29.01
CA ALA A 113 20.26 -2.87 -28.54
C ALA A 113 19.86 -2.66 -27.06
N PHE A 114 18.68 -3.14 -26.65
CA PHE A 114 18.27 -3.07 -25.25
C PHE A 114 19.10 -3.98 -24.33
N THR A 115 19.52 -5.18 -24.79
CA THR A 115 20.47 -6.02 -24.04
C THR A 115 21.82 -5.34 -23.84
N GLU A 116 22.35 -4.63 -24.84
CA GLU A 116 23.56 -3.83 -24.66
C GLU A 116 23.32 -2.65 -23.70
N THR A 117 22.12 -2.07 -23.71
CA THR A 117 21.74 -1.00 -22.79
C THR A 117 21.74 -1.48 -21.34
N THR A 118 21.12 -2.63 -21.04
CA THR A 118 21.14 -3.22 -19.69
C THR A 118 22.54 -3.63 -19.27
N ARG A 119 23.38 -4.13 -20.19
CA ARG A 119 24.80 -4.44 -19.91
C ARG A 119 25.61 -3.20 -19.52
N LEU A 120 25.36 -2.06 -20.17
CA LEU A 120 26.09 -0.80 -19.93
C LEU A 120 25.55 -0.01 -18.73
N ALA A 121 24.26 -0.14 -18.41
CA ALA A 121 23.58 0.55 -17.32
C ALA A 121 22.77 -0.41 -16.42
N PRO A 122 23.41 -1.41 -15.78
CA PRO A 122 22.73 -2.52 -15.08
C PRO A 122 22.01 -2.13 -13.79
N TYR A 123 22.19 -0.88 -13.32
CA TYR A 123 21.57 -0.39 -12.08
C TYR A 123 20.50 0.67 -12.33
N TYR A 124 20.20 0.96 -13.60
CA TYR A 124 19.15 1.92 -13.97
C TYR A 124 17.86 1.16 -14.28
N ALA A 125 16.74 1.65 -13.75
CA ALA A 125 15.44 0.99 -13.94
C ALA A 125 14.99 0.99 -15.41
N GLU A 126 15.20 2.10 -16.13
CA GLU A 126 14.64 2.29 -17.47
C GLU A 126 15.15 1.27 -18.51
N PRO A 127 16.46 0.93 -18.59
CA PRO A 127 16.95 -0.09 -19.51
C PRO A 127 16.27 -1.44 -19.32
N HIS A 128 16.16 -1.88 -18.07
CA HIS A 128 15.50 -3.12 -17.70
C HIS A 128 14.00 -3.08 -17.99
N LEU A 129 13.34 -1.94 -17.73
CA LEU A 129 11.93 -1.72 -18.06
C LEU A 129 11.67 -1.84 -19.57
N SER A 130 12.52 -1.23 -20.40
CA SER A 130 12.41 -1.27 -21.86
C SER A 130 12.61 -2.69 -22.41
N LEU A 131 13.67 -3.39 -21.96
CA LEU A 131 13.92 -4.76 -22.37
C LEU A 131 12.79 -5.71 -21.92
N GLY A 132 12.35 -5.59 -20.66
CA GLY A 132 11.27 -6.40 -20.11
C GLY A 132 9.97 -6.26 -20.88
N ARG A 133 9.56 -5.03 -21.20
CA ARG A 133 8.34 -4.77 -22.02
C ARG A 133 8.46 -5.33 -23.44
N LEU A 134 9.61 -5.17 -24.09
CA LEU A 134 9.85 -5.74 -25.41
C LEU A 134 9.75 -7.27 -25.39
N LEU A 135 10.31 -7.92 -24.36
CA LEU A 135 10.25 -9.37 -24.18
C LEU A 135 8.80 -9.85 -23.99
N LEU A 136 8.01 -9.17 -23.16
CA LEU A 136 6.59 -9.48 -22.97
C LEU A 136 5.79 -9.37 -24.27
N LYS A 137 5.98 -8.28 -25.04
CA LYS A 137 5.33 -8.07 -26.34
C LYS A 137 5.64 -9.18 -27.35
N ASN A 138 6.79 -9.83 -27.20
CA ASN A 138 7.25 -10.92 -28.05
C ASN A 138 7.10 -12.31 -27.42
N SER A 139 6.16 -12.47 -26.48
CA SER A 139 5.80 -13.75 -25.83
C SER A 139 6.94 -14.43 -25.04
N ARG A 140 7.98 -13.67 -24.67
CA ARG A 140 9.09 -14.13 -23.82
C ARG A 140 8.81 -13.76 -22.37
N THR A 141 7.72 -14.32 -21.83
CA THR A 141 7.11 -13.86 -20.57
C THR A 141 8.03 -13.97 -19.35
N GLU A 142 8.68 -15.12 -19.17
CA GLU A 142 9.61 -15.36 -18.05
C GLU A 142 10.78 -14.38 -18.05
N GLU A 143 11.41 -14.21 -19.21
CA GLU A 143 12.55 -13.30 -19.37
C GLU A 143 12.10 -11.85 -19.19
N GLY A 144 10.91 -11.50 -19.69
CA GLY A 144 10.33 -10.17 -19.52
C GLY A 144 10.17 -9.79 -18.06
N PHE A 145 9.57 -10.67 -17.25
CA PHE A 145 9.41 -10.40 -15.81
C PHE A 145 10.73 -10.47 -15.04
N ALA A 146 11.71 -11.25 -15.48
CA ALA A 146 13.04 -11.23 -14.88
C ALA A 146 13.69 -9.83 -15.00
N GLU A 147 13.58 -9.20 -16.17
CA GLU A 147 14.06 -7.82 -16.40
C GLU A 147 13.21 -6.79 -15.66
N LEU A 148 11.87 -6.91 -15.68
CA LEU A 148 11.00 -5.98 -14.94
C LEU A 148 11.24 -6.01 -13.44
N ARG A 149 11.58 -7.17 -12.87
CA ARG A 149 11.98 -7.26 -11.47
C ARG A 149 13.25 -6.46 -11.19
N LEU A 150 14.28 -6.57 -12.03
CA LEU A 150 15.49 -5.75 -11.91
C LEU A 150 15.17 -4.25 -12.00
N ALA A 151 14.21 -3.88 -12.87
CA ALA A 151 13.73 -2.50 -12.94
C ALA A 151 13.08 -2.05 -11.62
N SER A 152 12.20 -2.87 -11.03
CA SER A 152 11.56 -2.58 -9.73
C SER A 152 12.51 -2.63 -8.53
N GLU A 153 13.61 -3.39 -8.61
CA GLU A 153 14.68 -3.36 -7.60
C GLU A 153 15.45 -2.04 -7.62
N SER A 154 15.66 -1.46 -8.80
CA SER A 154 16.29 -0.14 -8.99
C SER A 154 15.34 1.01 -8.64
N ASP A 155 14.07 0.91 -9.05
CA ASP A 155 13.01 1.87 -8.73
C ASP A 155 11.76 1.15 -8.20
N PRO A 156 11.61 1.06 -6.86
CA PRO A 156 10.47 0.39 -6.22
C PRO A 156 9.10 0.97 -6.58
N SER A 157 9.03 2.21 -7.09
CA SER A 157 7.76 2.80 -7.52
C SER A 157 7.14 2.10 -8.73
N LEU A 158 7.93 1.32 -9.47
CA LEU A 158 7.49 0.53 -10.63
C LEU A 158 6.81 -0.79 -10.24
N LEU A 159 7.01 -1.29 -9.01
CA LEU A 159 6.53 -2.62 -8.63
C LEU A 159 5.00 -2.80 -8.77
N PRO A 160 4.14 -1.83 -8.38
CA PRO A 160 2.70 -1.94 -8.60
C PRO A 160 2.33 -2.19 -10.07
N ASP A 161 2.89 -1.41 -11.00
CA ASP A 161 2.65 -1.58 -12.44
C ASP A 161 3.15 -2.94 -12.95
N VAL A 162 4.27 -3.42 -12.43
CA VAL A 162 4.82 -4.74 -12.78
C VAL A 162 3.93 -5.87 -12.27
N ILE A 163 3.33 -5.74 -11.08
CA ILE A 163 2.34 -6.68 -10.54
C ILE A 163 1.08 -6.69 -11.42
N ASP A 164 0.58 -5.51 -11.81
CA ASP A 164 -0.59 -5.41 -12.69
C ASP A 164 -0.32 -6.07 -14.05
N LEU A 165 0.85 -5.81 -14.66
CA LEU A 165 1.29 -6.48 -15.89
C LEU A 165 1.39 -8.00 -15.74
N ALA A 166 1.86 -8.50 -14.60
CA ALA A 166 1.93 -9.93 -14.31
C ALA A 166 0.52 -10.53 -14.22
N SER A 167 -0.38 -9.87 -13.50
CA SER A 167 -1.78 -10.30 -13.39
C SER A 167 -2.44 -10.37 -14.76
N ASP A 168 -2.29 -9.35 -15.60
CA ASP A 168 -2.84 -9.32 -16.95
C ASP A 168 -2.27 -10.45 -17.83
N SER A 169 -0.95 -10.68 -17.75
CA SER A 169 -0.25 -11.71 -18.52
C SER A 169 -0.71 -13.13 -18.14
N TYR A 170 -1.03 -13.34 -16.87
CA TYR A 170 -1.45 -14.63 -16.32
C TYR A 170 -2.95 -14.73 -16.02
N LYS A 171 -3.75 -13.77 -16.49
CA LYS A 171 -5.22 -13.73 -16.29
C LYS A 171 -5.64 -13.86 -14.83
N GLY A 172 -4.88 -13.23 -13.93
CA GLY A 172 -5.14 -13.24 -12.49
C GLY A 172 -4.69 -14.51 -11.75
N ASP A 173 -3.99 -15.44 -12.40
CA ASP A 173 -3.48 -16.65 -11.73
C ASP A 173 -2.42 -16.27 -10.66
N ALA A 174 -2.84 -16.30 -9.40
CA ALA A 174 -2.04 -15.80 -8.28
C ALA A 174 -0.70 -16.55 -8.11
N GLU A 175 -0.68 -17.86 -8.37
CA GLU A 175 0.54 -18.68 -8.28
C GLU A 175 1.58 -18.21 -9.31
N ASN A 176 1.17 -18.02 -10.56
CA ASN A 176 2.07 -17.53 -11.59
C ASN A 176 2.49 -16.07 -11.37
N VAL A 177 1.59 -15.20 -10.91
CA VAL A 177 1.92 -13.82 -10.54
C VAL A 177 3.01 -13.83 -9.47
N GLN A 178 2.82 -14.56 -8.37
CA GLN A 178 3.81 -14.64 -7.30
C GLN A 178 5.14 -15.24 -7.79
N ARG A 179 5.08 -16.25 -8.66
CA ARG A 179 6.25 -16.92 -9.25
C ARG A 179 7.08 -16.02 -10.14
N VAL A 180 6.48 -15.09 -10.90
CA VAL A 180 7.24 -14.17 -11.76
C VAL A 180 7.69 -12.90 -11.03
N ILE A 181 6.88 -12.40 -10.07
CA ILE A 181 7.24 -11.23 -9.27
C ILE A 181 8.37 -11.55 -8.29
N GLN A 182 8.37 -12.75 -7.70
CA GLN A 182 9.41 -13.22 -6.76
C GLN A 182 9.77 -12.16 -5.70
N PRO A 183 8.83 -11.72 -4.84
CA PRO A 183 9.05 -10.62 -3.91
C PRO A 183 10.16 -10.95 -2.89
N GLN A 184 11.28 -10.23 -2.98
CA GLN A 184 12.46 -10.48 -2.13
C GLN A 184 12.42 -9.74 -0.79
N THR A 185 11.73 -8.60 -0.74
CA THR A 185 11.64 -7.73 0.44
C THR A 185 10.26 -7.80 1.08
N ASP A 186 10.17 -7.48 2.37
CA ASP A 186 8.87 -7.40 3.05
C ASP A 186 7.97 -6.33 2.44
N ALA A 187 8.53 -5.21 1.99
CA ALA A 187 7.78 -4.18 1.27
C ALA A 187 7.14 -4.75 0.00
N ALA A 188 7.88 -5.55 -0.78
CA ALA A 188 7.34 -6.19 -1.99
C ALA A 188 6.27 -7.24 -1.66
N ARG A 189 6.46 -8.05 -0.61
CA ARG A 189 5.45 -9.03 -0.15
C ARG A 189 4.16 -8.35 0.31
N ILE A 190 4.27 -7.26 1.06
CA ILE A 190 3.13 -6.46 1.53
C ILE A 190 2.39 -5.80 0.35
N LEU A 191 3.11 -5.27 -0.63
CA LEU A 191 2.48 -4.70 -1.83
C LEU A 191 1.74 -5.76 -2.64
N LEU A 192 2.34 -6.93 -2.83
CA LEU A 192 1.70 -8.04 -3.53
C LEU A 192 0.50 -8.60 -2.75
N SER A 193 0.56 -8.65 -1.41
CA SER A 193 -0.59 -9.07 -0.62
C SER A 193 -1.75 -8.08 -0.69
N LEU A 194 -1.47 -6.78 -0.67
CA LEU A 194 -2.47 -5.72 -0.88
C LEU A 194 -3.13 -5.85 -2.25
N PHE A 195 -2.34 -6.14 -3.30
CA PHE A 195 -2.87 -6.43 -4.63
C PHE A 195 -3.87 -7.61 -4.57
N PHE A 196 -3.46 -8.75 -4.01
CA PHE A 196 -4.33 -9.92 -3.92
C PHE A 196 -5.61 -9.68 -3.09
N ILE A 197 -5.54 -8.92 -1.99
CA ILE A 197 -6.72 -8.56 -1.18
C ILE A 197 -7.76 -7.77 -1.99
N ARG A 198 -7.31 -6.81 -2.82
CA ARG A 198 -8.19 -6.05 -3.72
C ARG A 198 -8.82 -6.90 -4.80
N HIS A 199 -8.15 -7.98 -5.21
CA HIS A 199 -8.66 -8.95 -6.18
C HIS A 199 -9.37 -10.15 -5.54
N HIS A 200 -9.70 -10.06 -4.24
CA HIS A 200 -10.37 -11.12 -3.46
C HIS A 200 -9.60 -12.46 -3.37
N GLU A 201 -8.30 -12.46 -3.63
CA GLU A 201 -7.40 -13.60 -3.53
C GLU A 201 -6.80 -13.71 -2.12
N MET A 202 -7.63 -14.07 -1.15
CA MET A 202 -7.25 -13.97 0.27
C MET A 202 -6.15 -14.96 0.68
N LYS A 203 -6.16 -16.18 0.15
CA LYS A 203 -5.19 -17.22 0.50
C LYS A 203 -3.72 -16.80 0.24
N PRO A 204 -3.32 -16.41 -0.99
CA PRO A 204 -1.95 -15.96 -1.25
C PRO A 204 -1.61 -14.67 -0.51
N ALA A 205 -2.58 -13.76 -0.33
CA ALA A 205 -2.36 -12.53 0.44
C ALA A 205 -1.96 -12.81 1.89
N LEU A 206 -2.68 -13.70 2.57
CA LEU A 206 -2.41 -14.06 3.96
C LEU A 206 -1.07 -14.77 4.12
N GLU A 207 -0.67 -15.58 3.14
CA GLU A 207 0.63 -16.25 3.12
C GLU A 207 1.78 -15.23 3.06
N LEU A 208 1.70 -14.26 2.14
CA LEU A 208 2.69 -13.19 2.02
C LEU A 208 2.77 -12.32 3.28
N LEU A 209 1.62 -11.95 3.86
CA LEU A 209 1.60 -11.20 5.12
C LEU A 209 2.24 -12.01 6.26
N ARG A 210 2.01 -13.33 6.31
CA ARG A 210 2.59 -14.24 7.33
C ARG A 210 4.11 -14.31 7.17
N GLU A 211 4.61 -14.41 5.94
CA GLU A 211 6.05 -14.41 5.65
C GLU A 211 6.75 -13.12 6.06
N SER A 212 6.06 -11.98 5.94
CA SER A 212 6.57 -10.68 6.40
C SER A 212 6.51 -10.46 7.91
N GLY A 213 5.91 -11.37 8.68
CA GLY A 213 5.90 -11.33 10.14
C GLY A 213 5.51 -9.95 10.70
N SER A 214 6.34 -9.41 11.59
CA SER A 214 6.10 -8.12 12.25
C SER A 214 6.25 -6.90 11.34
N ALA A 215 6.95 -7.00 10.20
CA ALA A 215 7.06 -5.93 9.23
C ALA A 215 5.69 -5.58 8.61
N ALA A 216 4.77 -6.56 8.57
CA ALA A 216 3.41 -6.37 8.09
C ALA A 216 2.45 -5.78 9.13
N ASN A 217 2.85 -5.58 10.39
CA ASN A 217 1.91 -5.19 11.47
C ASN A 217 1.17 -3.88 11.21
N HIS A 218 1.84 -2.88 10.63
CA HIS A 218 1.16 -1.64 10.25
C HIS A 218 0.14 -1.88 9.13
N ALA A 219 0.56 -2.57 8.06
CA ALA A 219 -0.31 -2.90 6.94
C ALA A 219 -1.52 -3.73 7.38
N ARG A 220 -1.33 -4.73 8.25
CA ARG A 220 -2.42 -5.55 8.81
C ARG A 220 -3.49 -4.71 9.48
N ARG A 221 -3.11 -3.70 10.29
CA ARG A 221 -4.07 -2.82 10.96
C ARG A 221 -4.90 -2.03 9.95
N GLU A 222 -4.24 -1.36 9.01
CA GLU A 222 -4.92 -0.55 7.98
C GLU A 222 -5.85 -1.41 7.11
N ILE A 223 -5.38 -2.58 6.67
CA ILE A 223 -6.19 -3.53 5.89
C ILE A 223 -7.38 -4.02 6.70
N THR A 224 -7.18 -4.36 7.98
CA THR A 224 -8.27 -4.84 8.86
C THR A 224 -9.38 -3.80 8.96
N ILE A 225 -9.00 -2.53 9.16
CA ILE A 225 -9.95 -1.41 9.25
C ILE A 225 -10.71 -1.27 7.93
N GLN A 226 -10.00 -1.25 6.80
CA GLN A 226 -10.61 -1.15 5.48
C GLN A 226 -11.60 -2.29 5.22
N LEU A 227 -11.22 -3.54 5.52
CA LEU A 227 -12.08 -4.70 5.30
C LEU A 227 -13.33 -4.67 6.19
N ILE A 228 -13.23 -4.14 7.42
CA ILE A 228 -14.41 -3.91 8.29
C ILE A 228 -15.35 -2.86 7.68
N GLU A 229 -14.81 -1.76 7.16
CA GLU A 229 -15.61 -0.72 6.47
C GLU A 229 -16.28 -1.24 5.19
N GLU A 230 -15.61 -2.17 4.49
CA GLU A 230 -16.15 -2.90 3.33
C GLU A 230 -17.11 -4.05 3.74
N HIS A 231 -17.32 -4.28 5.04
CA HIS A 231 -18.15 -5.37 5.59
C HIS A 231 -17.67 -6.78 5.19
N ARG A 232 -16.37 -6.95 4.99
CA ARG A 232 -15.69 -8.23 4.73
C ARG A 232 -15.10 -8.77 6.03
N PHE A 233 -15.96 -9.08 7.00
CA PHE A 233 -15.53 -9.31 8.38
C PHE A 233 -14.65 -10.56 8.54
N SER A 234 -14.97 -11.63 7.81
CA SER A 234 -14.18 -12.87 7.79
C SER A 234 -12.75 -12.63 7.28
N ASP A 235 -12.59 -11.83 6.22
CA ASP A 235 -11.28 -11.46 5.68
C ASP A 235 -10.51 -10.57 6.66
N ALA A 236 -11.19 -9.60 7.29
CA ALA A 236 -10.60 -8.72 8.29
C ALA A 236 -10.02 -9.50 9.47
N ALA A 237 -10.74 -10.51 9.95
CA ALA A 237 -10.28 -11.37 11.04
C ALA A 237 -9.06 -12.22 10.64
N ALA A 238 -9.04 -12.71 9.39
CA ALA A 238 -7.91 -13.48 8.89
C ALA A 238 -6.63 -12.62 8.77
N VAL A 239 -6.77 -11.36 8.34
CA VAL A 239 -5.65 -10.41 8.22
C VAL A 239 -5.14 -9.93 9.58
N SER A 240 -6.05 -9.59 10.49
CA SER A 240 -5.70 -9.07 11.81
C SER A 240 -4.93 -10.08 12.66
N GLN A 241 -5.05 -11.37 12.32
CA GLN A 241 -4.52 -12.47 13.11
C GLN A 241 -4.96 -12.34 14.56
N VAL A 242 -6.26 -12.06 14.80
CA VAL A 242 -6.82 -12.04 16.16
C VAL A 242 -6.29 -13.28 16.86
N GLU A 243 -5.39 -13.07 17.84
CA GLU A 243 -4.82 -14.18 18.58
C GLU A 243 -5.99 -14.93 19.22
N ALA A 244 -5.89 -16.26 19.30
CA ALA A 244 -6.89 -17.05 19.99
C ALA A 244 -7.18 -16.37 21.34
N THR A 245 -8.44 -16.06 21.59
CA THR A 245 -8.90 -15.37 22.79
C THR A 245 -8.27 -16.04 24.01
N ALA A 246 -7.77 -15.25 24.97
CA ALA A 246 -7.19 -15.79 26.20
C ALA A 246 -8.19 -16.72 26.92
N ASP A 247 -9.48 -16.46 26.73
CA ASP A 247 -10.58 -17.37 27.05
C ASP A 247 -10.98 -18.19 25.80
N PRO A 248 -10.58 -19.47 25.69
CA PRO A 248 -10.88 -20.31 24.53
C PRO A 248 -12.38 -20.58 24.35
N ASP A 249 -13.20 -20.30 25.35
CA ASP A 249 -14.66 -20.48 25.30
C ASP A 249 -15.41 -19.17 24.97
N SER A 250 -14.69 -18.08 24.67
CA SER A 250 -15.28 -16.79 24.28
C SER A 250 -14.91 -16.43 22.85
N LEU A 251 -15.89 -15.96 22.08
CA LEU A 251 -15.66 -15.37 20.75
C LEU A 251 -15.14 -13.93 20.83
N LEU A 252 -15.21 -13.30 22.01
CA LEU A 252 -14.82 -11.91 22.19
C LEU A 252 -13.34 -11.81 22.56
N HIS A 253 -12.61 -10.99 21.80
CA HIS A 253 -11.22 -10.68 22.11
C HIS A 253 -11.14 -9.59 23.20
N ASP A 254 -10.37 -9.86 24.25
CA ASP A 254 -10.16 -8.96 25.40
C ASP A 254 -11.45 -8.60 26.17
N GLY A 255 -12.32 -9.58 26.40
CA GLY A 255 -13.57 -9.38 27.13
C GLY A 255 -13.42 -9.02 28.62
N ASP A 256 -12.26 -9.32 29.20
CA ASP A 256 -11.85 -9.02 30.58
C ASP A 256 -10.87 -7.84 30.68
N PHE A 257 -10.55 -7.18 29.56
CA PHE A 257 -9.71 -5.96 29.51
C PHE A 257 -8.27 -6.13 30.02
N GLU A 258 -7.75 -7.34 30.05
CA GLU A 258 -6.41 -7.63 30.57
C GLU A 258 -5.29 -7.30 29.57
N ILE A 259 -5.57 -7.31 28.27
CA ILE A 259 -4.54 -7.07 27.25
C ILE A 259 -4.15 -5.58 27.23
N ARG A 260 -2.85 -5.32 27.34
CA ARG A 260 -2.31 -3.95 27.38
C ARG A 260 -2.00 -3.44 25.98
N GLY A 261 -2.29 -2.15 25.75
CA GLY A 261 -1.93 -1.46 24.49
C GLY A 261 -2.88 -1.68 23.32
N ILE A 262 -4.01 -2.36 23.52
CA ILE A 262 -5.03 -2.57 22.48
C ILE A 262 -6.34 -1.81 22.71
N TRP A 263 -6.51 -1.17 23.88
CA TRP A 263 -7.64 -0.29 24.16
C TRP A 263 -7.68 0.88 23.19
N ASP A 264 -8.87 1.21 22.67
CA ASP A 264 -9.09 2.24 21.64
C ASP A 264 -8.30 2.01 20.35
N THR A 265 -7.99 0.75 20.03
CA THR A 265 -7.46 0.38 18.71
C THR A 265 -8.59 -0.12 17.82
N ALA A 266 -8.54 0.23 16.53
CA ALA A 266 -9.55 -0.23 15.57
C ALA A 266 -9.35 -1.71 15.21
N GLY A 267 -10.40 -2.36 14.71
CA GLY A 267 -10.42 -3.79 14.44
C GLY A 267 -11.34 -4.55 15.40
N PHE A 268 -10.86 -5.69 15.90
CA PHE A 268 -11.58 -6.59 16.82
C PHE A 268 -11.25 -6.29 18.29
N HIS A 269 -11.01 -5.02 18.61
CA HIS A 269 -10.64 -4.56 19.94
C HIS A 269 -11.72 -3.63 20.49
N TRP A 270 -11.67 -3.36 21.79
CA TRP A 270 -12.58 -2.39 22.41
C TRP A 270 -12.28 -0.97 21.93
N GLN A 271 -13.31 -0.30 21.47
CA GLN A 271 -13.30 1.09 21.05
C GLN A 271 -14.26 1.89 21.92
N SER A 272 -13.80 2.98 22.51
CA SER A 272 -14.64 3.88 23.28
C SER A 272 -15.13 5.08 22.48
N ALA A 273 -16.26 5.61 22.92
CA ALA A 273 -16.64 6.96 22.57
C ALA A 273 -15.70 7.98 23.19
N ARG A 274 -15.57 9.13 22.54
CA ARG A 274 -14.74 10.22 23.03
C ARG A 274 -15.20 10.65 24.42
N SER A 275 -14.26 10.69 25.37
CA SER A 275 -14.50 11.28 26.68
C SER A 275 -14.82 12.77 26.55
N THR A 276 -15.73 13.26 27.39
CA THR A 276 -16.21 14.65 27.41
C THR A 276 -16.13 15.21 28.83
N ASN A 277 -16.44 16.49 29.02
CA ASN A 277 -16.46 17.09 30.36
C ASN A 277 -17.43 16.39 31.34
N GLY A 278 -18.49 15.76 30.82
CA GLY A 278 -19.48 15.02 31.62
C GLY A 278 -19.21 13.51 31.74
N MET A 279 -18.20 12.97 31.05
CA MET A 279 -17.98 11.52 30.94
C MET A 279 -16.51 11.17 30.71
N ARG A 280 -15.98 10.26 31.52
CA ARG A 280 -14.64 9.71 31.34
C ARG A 280 -14.71 8.18 31.23
N ILE A 281 -14.16 7.65 30.15
CA ILE A 281 -14.04 6.21 29.90
C ILE A 281 -12.56 5.83 30.00
N ALA A 282 -12.24 4.80 30.76
CA ALA A 282 -10.86 4.31 30.90
C ALA A 282 -10.83 2.88 31.46
N ILE A 283 -9.74 2.17 31.22
CA ILE A 283 -9.44 0.93 31.95
C ILE A 283 -8.97 1.28 33.38
N ASP A 284 -9.56 0.62 34.38
CA ASP A 284 -9.24 0.73 35.80
C ASP A 284 -8.49 -0.52 36.27
N ASP A 285 -7.27 -0.32 36.79
CA ASP A 285 -6.38 -1.39 37.27
C ASP A 285 -6.57 -1.68 38.80
N HIS A 286 -7.62 -1.15 39.44
CA HIS A 286 -7.87 -1.34 40.89
C HIS A 286 -9.17 -2.08 41.21
N ASN A 287 -10.14 -2.05 40.30
CA ASN A 287 -11.46 -2.63 40.51
C ASN A 287 -11.73 -3.59 39.36
N ALA A 288 -11.65 -4.90 39.61
CA ALA A 288 -11.93 -5.93 38.62
C ALA A 288 -12.92 -6.94 39.19
N HIS A 289 -13.68 -7.60 38.31
CA HIS A 289 -14.49 -8.77 38.62
C HIS A 289 -13.65 -10.04 38.46
N SER A 290 -12.86 -10.09 37.39
CA SER A 290 -11.87 -11.12 37.08
C SER A 290 -10.54 -10.48 36.70
N GLY A 291 -9.42 -11.15 36.96
CA GLY A 291 -8.11 -10.59 36.62
C GLY A 291 -7.74 -9.39 37.48
N SER A 292 -7.25 -8.32 36.85
CA SER A 292 -6.69 -7.13 37.49
C SER A 292 -7.21 -5.81 36.92
N ARG A 293 -7.98 -5.83 35.82
CA ARG A 293 -8.42 -4.65 35.07
C ARG A 293 -9.91 -4.75 34.78
N SER A 294 -10.55 -3.60 34.57
CA SER A 294 -11.91 -3.55 34.03
C SER A 294 -12.18 -2.24 33.32
N LEU A 295 -13.24 -2.18 32.51
CA LEU A 295 -13.69 -0.95 31.91
C LEU A 295 -14.43 -0.10 32.95
N SER A 296 -13.97 1.13 33.18
CA SER A 296 -14.63 2.12 34.05
C SER A 296 -15.22 3.27 33.23
N ILE A 297 -16.44 3.69 33.58
CA ILE A 297 -17.10 4.86 33.03
C ILE A 297 -17.57 5.74 34.19
N THR A 298 -16.98 6.94 34.28
CA THR A 298 -17.35 7.95 35.30
C THR A 298 -18.22 9.01 34.65
N PHE A 299 -19.37 9.30 35.26
CA PHE A 299 -20.32 10.30 34.82
C PHE A 299 -20.41 11.45 35.83
N ASN A 300 -20.33 12.68 35.32
CA ASN A 300 -20.29 13.90 36.13
C ASN A 300 -21.32 14.97 35.64
N GLY A 301 -22.35 14.57 34.89
CA GLY A 301 -23.34 15.53 34.40
C GLY A 301 -24.16 15.07 33.20
N ALA A 302 -24.53 16.01 32.34
CA ALA A 302 -25.28 15.72 31.14
C ALA A 302 -24.38 15.04 30.09
N THR A 303 -24.86 13.93 29.55
CA THR A 303 -24.26 13.20 28.44
C THR A 303 -25.33 12.90 27.41
N ASP A 304 -24.90 12.70 26.15
CA ASP A 304 -25.82 12.32 25.08
C ASP A 304 -26.55 11.01 25.43
N THR A 305 -27.86 11.03 25.25
CA THR A 305 -28.74 9.90 25.54
C THR A 305 -28.78 8.99 24.33
N ASP A 306 -28.87 7.66 24.50
CA ASP A 306 -28.70 6.71 23.39
C ASP A 306 -27.30 6.73 22.75
N ALA A 307 -26.31 7.30 23.45
CA ALA A 307 -24.92 7.32 23.00
C ALA A 307 -24.27 5.95 23.23
N GLU A 308 -23.52 5.50 22.21
CA GLU A 308 -22.55 4.42 22.35
C GLU A 308 -21.40 4.90 23.24
N LEU A 309 -21.04 4.09 24.23
CA LEU A 309 -19.99 4.38 25.20
C LEU A 309 -18.73 3.58 24.89
N ALA A 310 -18.91 2.30 24.60
CA ALA A 310 -17.84 1.44 24.11
C ALA A 310 -18.43 0.32 23.26
N LYS A 311 -17.66 -0.17 22.31
CA LYS A 311 -18.03 -1.32 21.50
C LYS A 311 -16.85 -2.24 21.24
N ASN A 312 -17.18 -3.48 20.88
CA ASN A 312 -16.21 -4.47 20.41
C ASN A 312 -16.87 -5.33 19.33
N LEU A 313 -16.15 -5.55 18.23
CA LEU A 313 -16.57 -6.35 17.08
C LEU A 313 -16.12 -7.81 17.26
N PHE A 314 -17.01 -8.76 16.99
CA PHE A 314 -16.70 -10.18 16.99
C PHE A 314 -17.42 -10.91 15.86
N LEU A 315 -16.86 -12.06 15.45
CA LEU A 315 -17.45 -12.90 14.41
C LEU A 315 -18.54 -13.81 14.97
N VAL A 316 -19.55 -14.07 14.15
CA VAL A 316 -20.63 -15.01 14.43
C VAL A 316 -20.94 -15.86 13.20
N GLU A 317 -21.58 -17.00 13.41
CA GLU A 317 -22.06 -17.87 12.35
C GLU A 317 -23.54 -17.57 12.06
N PRO A 318 -23.99 -17.69 10.81
CA PRO A 318 -25.41 -17.59 10.48
C PRO A 318 -26.27 -18.63 11.23
N ARG A 319 -27.54 -18.30 11.48
CA ARG A 319 -28.53 -19.19 12.13
C ARG A 319 -28.04 -19.87 13.42
N THR A 320 -27.28 -19.14 14.22
CA THR A 320 -26.65 -19.68 15.42
C THR A 320 -27.12 -18.93 16.66
N ARG A 321 -27.39 -19.68 17.73
CA ARG A 321 -27.71 -19.14 19.05
C ARG A 321 -26.45 -18.90 19.87
N TYR A 322 -26.44 -17.78 20.55
CA TYR A 322 -25.35 -17.33 21.38
C TYR A 322 -25.86 -16.88 22.75
N GLU A 323 -24.99 -17.03 23.73
CA GLU A 323 -25.14 -16.45 25.06
C GLU A 323 -24.04 -15.42 25.27
N LEU A 324 -24.43 -14.19 25.63
CA LEU A 324 -23.54 -13.15 26.13
C LEU A 324 -23.69 -13.04 27.64
N THR A 325 -22.58 -13.18 28.36
CA THR A 325 -22.48 -12.93 29.80
C THR A 325 -21.51 -11.79 30.08
N PHE A 326 -21.82 -10.93 31.06
CA PHE A 326 -20.91 -9.88 31.54
C PHE A 326 -21.22 -9.50 32.99
N ALA A 327 -20.25 -8.92 33.68
CA ALA A 327 -20.41 -8.37 35.03
C ALA A 327 -20.41 -6.85 35.02
N SER A 328 -21.20 -6.26 35.90
CA SER A 328 -21.22 -4.81 36.13
C SER A 328 -21.22 -4.47 37.61
N ARG A 329 -20.58 -3.37 37.97
CA ARG A 329 -20.57 -2.81 39.33
C ARG A 329 -20.86 -1.33 39.23
N VAL A 330 -21.57 -0.77 40.21
CA VAL A 330 -21.86 0.66 40.25
C VAL A 330 -21.51 1.28 41.59
N GLU A 331 -21.13 2.55 41.57
CA GLU A 331 -20.90 3.40 42.74
C GLU A 331 -21.64 4.71 42.55
N GLU A 332 -22.60 4.98 43.46
CA GLU A 332 -23.42 6.20 43.49
C GLU A 332 -24.06 6.55 42.14
N LEU A 333 -24.41 5.54 41.34
CA LEU A 333 -24.90 5.74 39.97
C LEU A 333 -26.38 6.15 39.96
N VAL A 334 -26.65 7.39 39.57
CA VAL A 334 -28.02 7.95 39.56
C VAL A 334 -28.33 8.53 38.19
N SER A 335 -29.39 8.01 37.56
CA SER A 335 -29.97 8.55 36.32
C SER A 335 -31.36 7.98 36.06
N SER A 336 -32.16 8.67 35.25
CA SER A 336 -33.41 8.14 34.68
C SER A 336 -33.16 7.28 33.43
N ALA A 337 -31.93 7.25 32.91
CA ALA A 337 -31.51 6.37 31.81
C ALA A 337 -30.12 5.83 32.09
N LEU A 338 -30.07 4.55 32.45
CA LEU A 338 -28.86 3.87 32.88
C LEU A 338 -28.17 3.18 31.71
N PRO A 339 -26.87 2.84 31.85
CA PRO A 339 -26.18 2.01 30.89
C PRO A 339 -26.84 0.64 30.69
N ILE A 340 -26.85 0.18 29.44
CA ILE A 340 -27.28 -1.13 28.97
C ILE A 340 -26.23 -1.71 28.01
N VAL A 341 -26.24 -3.01 27.83
CA VAL A 341 -25.45 -3.70 26.81
C VAL A 341 -26.37 -4.17 25.70
N LYS A 342 -26.05 -3.81 24.47
CA LYS A 342 -26.75 -4.24 23.25
C LYS A 342 -25.85 -5.18 22.46
N VAL A 343 -26.46 -6.15 21.80
CA VAL A 343 -25.83 -6.91 20.70
C VAL A 343 -26.50 -6.46 19.41
N VAL A 344 -25.70 -5.96 18.48
CA VAL A 344 -26.18 -5.36 17.23
C VAL A 344 -25.46 -6.04 16.08
N ASP A 345 -26.18 -6.34 15.00
CA ASP A 345 -25.55 -6.76 13.74
C ASP A 345 -24.53 -5.70 13.27
N ALA A 346 -23.37 -6.14 12.78
CA ALA A 346 -22.33 -5.25 12.28
C ALA A 346 -22.61 -4.66 10.88
N SER A 347 -23.68 -5.10 10.21
CA SER A 347 -24.13 -4.56 8.92
C SER A 347 -24.56 -3.08 9.02
N PRO A 348 -24.62 -2.32 7.90
CA PRO A 348 -24.94 -0.90 7.92
C PRO A 348 -26.31 -0.56 8.55
N ALA A 349 -27.28 -1.47 8.41
CA ALA A 349 -28.61 -1.30 8.99
C ALA A 349 -28.63 -1.58 10.51
N GLY A 350 -27.64 -2.32 11.01
CA GLY A 350 -27.44 -2.65 12.41
C GLY A 350 -28.69 -3.04 13.18
N PRO A 351 -29.49 -4.04 12.73
CA PRO A 351 -30.62 -4.52 13.51
C PRO A 351 -30.18 -4.98 14.90
N LEU A 352 -30.99 -4.64 15.91
CA LEU A 352 -30.79 -5.06 17.30
C LEU A 352 -31.06 -6.58 17.41
N LEU A 353 -30.10 -7.31 17.97
CA LEU A 353 -30.20 -8.75 18.21
C LEU A 353 -30.60 -9.08 19.64
N ALA A 354 -30.05 -8.35 20.61
CA ALA A 354 -30.45 -8.45 22.02
C ALA A 354 -30.12 -7.19 22.80
N THR A 355 -30.78 -7.01 23.95
CA THR A 355 -30.47 -5.95 24.90
C THR A 355 -30.50 -6.51 26.33
N SER A 356 -29.57 -6.07 27.16
CA SER A 356 -29.58 -6.37 28.60
C SER A 356 -30.63 -5.58 29.34
N GLN A 357 -30.89 -6.00 30.59
CA GLN A 357 -31.51 -5.08 31.54
C GLN A 357 -30.53 -3.95 31.88
N PRO A 358 -31.03 -2.77 32.29
CA PRO A 358 -30.17 -1.68 32.72
C PRO A 358 -29.32 -2.11 33.92
N VAL A 359 -28.12 -1.55 34.04
CA VAL A 359 -27.35 -1.68 35.27
C VAL A 359 -28.16 -1.13 36.45
N VAL A 360 -27.92 -1.63 37.65
CA VAL A 360 -28.63 -1.15 38.84
C VAL A 360 -28.27 0.30 39.16
N SER A 361 -29.20 1.03 39.79
CA SER A 361 -28.93 2.38 40.31
C SER A 361 -28.43 2.31 41.75
N GLY A 362 -27.71 3.35 42.17
CA GLY A 362 -27.11 3.47 43.50
C GLY A 362 -25.72 2.83 43.55
N THR A 363 -25.46 2.10 44.62
CA THR A 363 -24.18 1.40 44.83
C THR A 363 -24.44 -0.09 44.95
N SER A 364 -23.69 -0.89 44.19
CA SER A 364 -23.77 -2.34 44.25
C SER A 364 -22.37 -2.97 44.19
N GLY A 365 -22.27 -4.22 44.65
CA GLY A 365 -21.15 -5.07 44.26
C GLY A 365 -21.26 -5.47 42.78
N TRP A 366 -20.37 -6.35 42.34
CA TRP A 366 -20.46 -6.95 41.00
C TRP A 366 -21.75 -7.77 40.86
N GLN A 367 -22.45 -7.58 39.74
CA GLN A 367 -23.66 -8.29 39.35
C GLN A 367 -23.46 -8.81 37.92
N THR A 368 -23.73 -10.09 37.72
CA THR A 368 -23.61 -10.74 36.41
C THR A 368 -24.96 -10.75 35.71
N GLN A 369 -24.97 -10.42 34.42
CA GLN A 369 -26.11 -10.54 33.54
C GLN A 369 -25.79 -11.49 32.39
N THR A 370 -26.80 -12.23 31.95
CA THR A 370 -26.73 -13.13 30.80
C THR A 370 -27.89 -12.82 29.86
N ILE A 371 -27.59 -12.66 28.58
CA ILE A 371 -28.58 -12.46 27.51
C ILE A 371 -28.32 -13.42 26.36
N GLU A 372 -29.38 -13.90 25.74
CA GLU A 372 -29.31 -14.76 24.56
C GLU A 372 -29.67 -13.98 23.30
N PHE A 373 -29.05 -14.33 22.17
CA PHE A 373 -29.42 -13.81 20.86
C PHE A 373 -29.25 -14.89 19.79
N THR A 374 -29.92 -14.70 18.65
CA THR A 374 -29.86 -15.61 17.49
C THR A 374 -29.53 -14.81 16.24
N THR A 375 -28.58 -15.29 15.44
CA THR A 375 -28.23 -14.70 14.15
C THR A 375 -29.16 -15.20 13.05
N THR A 376 -29.32 -14.40 11.99
CA THR A 376 -30.09 -14.79 10.78
C THR A 376 -29.14 -15.30 9.70
N ASP A 377 -29.66 -15.53 8.48
CA ASP A 377 -28.91 -16.12 7.36
C ASP A 377 -27.71 -15.31 6.85
N HIS A 378 -27.66 -14.01 7.17
CA HIS A 378 -26.69 -13.07 6.59
C HIS A 378 -25.78 -12.39 7.61
N ILE A 379 -25.92 -12.72 8.90
CA ILE A 379 -25.13 -12.09 9.96
C ILE A 379 -23.87 -12.93 10.18
N GLU A 380 -22.72 -12.35 9.84
CA GLU A 380 -21.38 -12.94 10.03
C GLU A 380 -20.54 -12.22 11.09
N ALA A 381 -20.99 -11.04 11.55
CA ALA A 381 -20.36 -10.30 12.62
C ALA A 381 -21.38 -9.47 13.40
N ALA A 382 -21.05 -9.20 14.67
CA ALA A 382 -21.88 -8.39 15.55
C ALA A 382 -21.00 -7.50 16.44
N TYR A 383 -21.58 -6.39 16.89
CA TYR A 383 -21.02 -5.54 17.93
C TYR A 383 -21.67 -5.85 19.28
N ILE A 384 -20.84 -6.01 20.31
CA ILE A 384 -21.27 -5.68 21.67
C ILE A 384 -21.13 -4.17 21.79
N SER A 385 -22.20 -3.51 22.20
CA SER A 385 -22.20 -2.06 22.41
C SER A 385 -22.74 -1.74 23.80
N ILE A 386 -21.89 -1.16 24.63
CA ILE A 386 -22.28 -0.55 25.90
C ILE A 386 -22.86 0.81 25.54
N GLN A 387 -24.13 1.02 25.85
CA GLN A 387 -24.84 2.25 25.49
C GLN A 387 -25.60 2.80 26.67
N ARG A 388 -25.89 4.09 26.64
CA ARG A 388 -26.86 4.67 27.55
C ARG A 388 -28.27 4.44 27.02
N GLN A 389 -29.24 4.12 27.87
CA GLN A 389 -30.64 4.11 27.44
C GLN A 389 -31.08 5.47 26.88
N LYS A 390 -32.07 5.44 25.98
CA LYS A 390 -32.75 6.65 25.54
C LYS A 390 -33.50 7.27 26.71
N CYS A 391 -33.29 8.56 26.94
CA CYS A 391 -33.98 9.24 28.03
C CYS A 391 -35.41 9.61 27.65
N PRO A 392 -36.36 9.50 28.60
CA PRO A 392 -37.73 9.95 28.42
C PRO A 392 -37.87 11.48 28.56
N GLU A 393 -36.91 12.15 29.20
CA GLU A 393 -36.95 13.58 29.54
C GLU A 393 -35.90 14.39 28.77
N ALA A 394 -36.16 15.69 28.58
CA ALA A 394 -35.29 16.62 27.86
C ALA A 394 -33.94 16.89 28.58
N SER A 395 -33.91 16.72 29.91
CA SER A 395 -32.68 16.78 30.71
C SER A 395 -32.53 15.47 31.45
N CYS A 396 -31.40 14.81 31.22
CA CYS A 396 -31.15 13.48 31.74
C CYS A 396 -29.71 13.39 32.22
N PRO A 397 -29.39 13.97 33.39
CA PRO A 397 -28.06 13.86 33.94
C PRO A 397 -27.79 12.41 34.38
N ILE A 398 -26.52 12.06 34.40
CA ILE A 398 -26.03 10.84 35.02
C ILE A 398 -24.83 11.20 35.88
N LEU A 399 -24.82 10.68 37.11
CA LEU A 399 -23.77 10.92 38.10
C LEU A 399 -23.36 9.58 38.69
N GLY A 400 -22.08 9.44 39.02
CA GLY A 400 -21.52 8.25 39.63
C GLY A 400 -20.62 7.48 38.67
N ARG A 401 -20.33 6.22 39.00
CA ARG A 401 -19.41 5.38 38.22
C ARG A 401 -20.01 4.00 37.99
N VAL A 402 -19.76 3.46 36.81
CA VAL A 402 -20.03 2.07 36.47
C VAL A 402 -18.74 1.40 36.01
N TRP A 403 -18.59 0.14 36.34
CA TRP A 403 -17.57 -0.74 35.77
C TRP A 403 -18.23 -1.89 35.04
N PHE A 404 -17.57 -2.35 33.98
CA PHE A 404 -17.93 -3.55 33.23
C PHE A 404 -16.70 -4.45 33.09
N ASP A 405 -16.92 -5.75 33.21
CA ASP A 405 -15.86 -6.75 33.14
C ASP A 405 -16.41 -8.12 32.72
N GLY A 406 -15.54 -9.02 32.26
CA GLY A 406 -15.84 -10.43 32.01
C GLY A 406 -16.87 -10.65 30.91
N PHE A 407 -16.81 -9.87 29.82
CA PHE A 407 -17.65 -10.10 28.64
C PHE A 407 -17.26 -11.42 27.97
N LYS A 408 -18.23 -12.33 27.86
CA LYS A 408 -18.06 -13.64 27.26
C LYS A 408 -19.19 -13.94 26.29
N VAL A 409 -18.85 -14.24 25.04
CA VAL A 409 -19.82 -14.71 24.03
C VAL A 409 -19.50 -16.15 23.71
N LYS A 410 -20.46 -17.05 23.91
CA LYS A 410 -20.30 -18.47 23.54
C LYS A 410 -21.48 -18.96 22.72
N LYS A 411 -21.20 -19.90 21.82
CA LYS A 411 -22.23 -20.64 21.09
C LYS A 411 -22.96 -21.58 22.06
N ILE A 412 -24.27 -21.68 21.94
CA ILE A 412 -25.10 -22.58 22.76
C ILE A 412 -25.92 -23.52 21.87
N ASP A 413 -26.00 -24.79 22.26
CA ASP A 413 -26.81 -25.80 21.57
C ASP A 413 -28.27 -25.74 22.07
N GLY A 414 -29.25 -25.65 21.16
CA GLY A 414 -30.67 -25.70 21.51
C GLY A 414 -31.60 -25.80 20.29
N PRO A 415 -32.80 -26.37 20.41
CA PRO A 415 -33.72 -26.53 19.28
C PRO A 415 -34.14 -25.17 18.72
N ASN A 416 -34.13 -25.04 17.38
CA ASN A 416 -34.83 -23.98 16.66
C ASN A 416 -36.33 -24.19 16.92
N HIS A 417 -36.93 -23.40 17.80
CA HIS A 417 -38.37 -23.40 18.01
C HIS A 417 -39.07 -22.46 17.04
#